data_AF-A0A7X7VUX1-F1
#
_entry.id   AF-A0A7X7VUX1-F1
#
_cell.length_a   1.000
_cell.length_b   1.000
_cell.length_c   1.000
_cell.angle_alpha   90.00
_cell.angle_beta   90.00
_cell.angle_gamma   90.00
#
_symmetry.space_group_name_H-M   'P 1'
#
loop_
_entity.id
_entity.type
_entity.pdbx_description
1 polymer ?
#
loop_
_entity_poly.entity_id
_entity_poly.type
_entity_poly.pdbx_seq_one_letter_code
_entity_poly.pdbx_strand_id
1 'polypeptide(L)'
;MSNFFMTNAPLAEKPAEINNKTALVNKYVQAKKNAARLVKEGYPIEKKFESLEEIKAYLSGDLITCLLCGKAYKGLCGHLSTIHKISADDYKEKYGLPFRSGLQISSLTDIYRARMNTDKQREFLKTIRTPENKRLQEASMHRQRKGSAFLLNSKRNIAKAPTPTKTYTKEDAIKVIKFIKENDCSLNEAIRKTKIMKLTCFRDLLKQFPELPYTEAINSRSRGVTNPIKKNMKVISEIKRLRDLGHTFKEVGNAIGIHKEYAARLHRGARA
;
A
#
# COMPACT_ATOMS: atom_id res chain seq x y z
N MET A 1 23.92 64.71 22.05
CA MET A 1 24.22 63.43 21.37
C MET A 1 25.48 62.86 22.02
N SER A 2 25.32 62.02 23.04
CA SER A 2 26.44 61.50 23.84
C SER A 2 26.72 60.07 23.39
N ASN A 3 27.82 59.90 22.65
CA ASN A 3 28.29 58.60 22.16
C ASN A 3 28.88 57.80 23.33
N PHE A 4 28.16 56.76 23.74
CA PHE A 4 28.60 55.78 24.73
C PHE A 4 29.59 54.81 24.06
N PHE A 5 30.86 55.16 24.06
CA PHE A 5 31.94 54.25 23.64
C PHE A 5 32.08 53.15 24.70
N MET A 6 31.50 51.97 24.42
CA MET A 6 31.83 50.76 25.16
C MET A 6 33.27 50.35 24.82
N THR A 7 34.18 50.62 25.75
CA THR A 7 35.53 50.06 25.71
C THR A 7 35.43 48.55 25.91
N ASN A 8 35.69 47.79 24.84
CA ASN A 8 35.79 46.35 24.92
C ASN A 8 37.00 46.01 25.80
N ALA A 9 36.73 45.60 27.04
CA ALA A 9 37.75 45.05 27.92
C ALA A 9 38.39 43.81 27.25
N PRO A 10 39.73 43.72 27.20
CA PRO A 10 40.40 42.57 26.61
C PRO A 10 40.00 41.31 27.38
N LEU A 11 39.39 40.36 26.67
CA LEU A 11 39.04 39.06 27.20
C LEU A 11 40.32 38.37 27.69
N ALA A 12 40.45 38.25 29.01
CA ALA A 12 41.59 37.57 29.64
C ALA A 12 41.78 36.19 29.01
N GLU A 13 42.98 35.95 28.49
CA GLU A 13 43.36 34.67 27.91
C GLU A 13 43.18 33.58 28.97
N LYS A 14 42.30 32.61 28.70
CA LYS A 14 42.06 31.51 29.63
C LYS A 14 43.38 30.75 29.87
N PRO A 15 43.71 30.37 31.11
CA PRO A 15 44.99 29.76 31.45
C PRO A 15 45.19 28.44 30.68
N ALA A 16 46.39 28.26 30.11
CA ALA A 16 46.77 27.15 29.24
C ALA A 16 46.50 25.74 29.83
N GLU A 17 46.40 25.63 31.16
CA GLU A 17 46.12 24.37 31.85
C GLU A 17 44.72 23.79 31.56
N ILE A 18 43.72 24.64 31.27
CA ILE A 18 42.35 24.20 30.94
C ILE A 18 42.30 23.51 29.56
N ASN A 19 43.15 23.93 28.62
CA ASN A 19 43.20 23.38 27.27
C ASN A 19 43.73 21.93 27.28
N ASN A 20 44.69 21.62 28.13
CA ASN A 20 45.27 20.26 28.24
C ASN A 20 44.28 19.24 28.84
N LYS A 21 43.52 19.62 29.87
CA LYS A 21 42.49 18.74 30.47
C LYS A 21 41.39 18.40 29.45
N THR A 22 40.97 19.39 28.67
CA THR A 22 39.95 19.21 27.62
C THR A 22 40.44 18.26 26.51
N ALA A 23 41.70 18.38 26.07
CA ALA A 23 42.28 17.50 25.07
C ALA A 23 42.37 16.03 25.54
N LEU A 24 42.75 15.78 26.79
CA LEU A 24 42.81 14.43 27.36
C LEU A 24 41.43 13.77 27.44
N VAL A 25 40.40 14.51 27.89
CA VAL A 25 39.01 14.02 27.90
C VAL A 25 38.54 13.67 26.50
N ASN A 26 38.81 14.53 25.51
CA ASN A 26 38.45 14.26 24.12
C ASN A 26 39.15 13.02 23.56
N LYS A 27 40.45 12.84 23.85
CA LYS A 27 41.22 11.64 23.44
C LYS A 27 40.65 10.37 24.07
N TYR A 28 40.30 10.40 25.36
CA TYR A 28 39.67 9.28 26.05
C TYR A 28 38.29 8.95 25.47
N VAL A 29 37.45 9.96 25.22
CA VAL A 29 36.13 9.77 24.60
C VAL A 29 36.27 9.17 23.19
N GLN A 30 37.25 9.61 22.41
CA GLN A 30 37.51 9.08 21.08
C GLN A 30 38.04 7.64 21.11
N ALA A 31 38.98 7.34 22.02
CA ALA A 31 39.47 5.97 22.22
C ALA A 31 38.35 5.04 22.65
N LYS A 32 37.48 5.47 23.57
CA LYS A 32 36.29 4.71 24.00
C LYS A 32 35.30 4.49 22.86
N LYS A 33 35.08 5.50 22.01
CA LYS A 33 34.27 5.35 20.78
C LYS A 33 34.89 4.37 19.79
N ASN A 34 36.21 4.39 19.63
CA ASN A 34 36.92 3.48 18.72
C ASN A 34 36.92 2.04 19.24
N ALA A 35 37.17 1.84 20.53
CA ALA A 35 37.05 0.54 21.19
C ALA A 35 35.62 -0.01 21.06
N ALA A 36 34.61 0.86 21.26
CA ALA A 36 33.21 0.52 21.04
C ALA A 36 32.85 0.25 19.57
N ARG A 37 33.76 0.44 18.60
CA ARG A 37 33.59 0.06 17.20
C ARG A 37 34.25 -1.26 16.84
N LEU A 38 35.17 -1.78 17.67
CA LEU A 38 35.82 -3.07 17.43
C LEU A 38 34.78 -4.20 17.34
N VAL A 39 34.89 -5.00 16.30
CA VAL A 39 34.06 -6.19 16.07
C VAL A 39 34.54 -7.28 17.04
N LYS A 40 33.60 -7.98 17.70
CA LYS A 40 33.98 -9.10 18.57
C LYS A 40 34.49 -10.28 17.74
N GLU A 41 35.36 -11.09 18.32
CA GLU A 41 35.83 -12.34 17.72
C GLU A 41 34.64 -13.23 17.35
N GLY A 42 34.72 -13.87 16.18
CA GLY A 42 33.65 -14.71 15.63
C GLY A 42 32.53 -13.96 14.89
N TYR A 43 32.68 -12.65 14.67
CA TYR A 43 31.74 -11.85 13.88
C TYR A 43 32.42 -11.27 12.62
N PRO A 44 31.71 -11.13 11.49
CA PRO A 44 30.28 -11.38 11.30
C PRO A 44 29.90 -12.87 11.26
N ILE A 45 28.72 -13.19 11.78
CA ILE A 45 28.14 -14.53 11.61
C ILE A 45 27.55 -14.58 10.20
N GLU A 46 27.86 -15.61 9.41
CA GLU A 46 27.30 -15.75 8.05
C GLU A 46 26.07 -16.67 8.01
N LYS A 47 25.86 -17.46 9.07
CA LYS A 47 24.76 -18.43 9.15
C LYS A 47 23.40 -17.72 9.25
N LYS A 48 22.43 -18.19 8.46
CA LYS A 48 21.01 -17.80 8.55
C LYS A 48 20.29 -18.65 9.59
N PHE A 49 19.25 -18.11 10.20
CA PHE A 49 18.38 -18.89 11.07
C PHE A 49 17.56 -19.87 10.23
N GLU A 50 17.49 -21.12 10.69
CA GLU A 50 16.79 -22.20 9.97
C GLU A 50 15.41 -22.45 10.58
N SER A 51 15.23 -22.15 11.87
CA SER A 51 13.97 -22.40 12.59
C SER A 51 13.40 -21.16 13.26
N LEU A 52 12.07 -21.14 13.43
CA LEU A 52 11.36 -20.09 14.17
C LEU A 52 11.73 -20.08 15.66
N GLU A 53 12.19 -21.21 16.20
CA GLU A 53 12.60 -21.37 17.60
C GLU A 53 13.93 -20.65 17.85
N GLU A 54 14.90 -20.80 16.94
CA GLU A 54 16.16 -20.06 16.99
C GLU A 54 15.92 -18.55 16.91
N ILE A 55 15.02 -18.12 16.02
CA ILE A 55 14.66 -16.70 15.87
C ILE A 55 14.03 -16.17 17.17
N LYS A 56 13.12 -16.94 17.78
CA LYS A 56 12.49 -16.55 19.05
C LYS A 56 13.53 -16.45 20.17
N ALA A 57 14.44 -17.42 20.28
CA ALA A 57 15.51 -17.42 21.27
C ALA A 57 16.45 -16.21 21.09
N TYR A 58 16.78 -15.86 19.84
CA TYR A 58 17.57 -14.69 19.51
C TYR A 58 16.88 -13.36 19.91
N LEU A 59 15.56 -13.28 19.75
CA LEU A 59 14.79 -12.06 20.05
C LEU A 59 14.27 -11.97 21.49
N SER A 60 14.31 -13.05 22.27
CA SER A 60 13.75 -13.10 23.62
C SER A 60 14.66 -12.58 24.73
N GLY A 61 15.94 -12.32 24.44
CA GLY A 61 16.89 -11.81 25.43
C GLY A 61 16.64 -10.36 25.86
N ASP A 62 17.25 -9.97 26.99
CA ASP A 62 17.22 -8.58 27.50
C ASP A 62 17.91 -7.58 26.57
N LEU A 63 18.81 -8.07 25.73
CA LEU A 63 19.51 -7.34 24.68
C LEU A 63 19.62 -8.23 23.44
N ILE A 64 19.56 -7.60 22.27
CA ILE A 64 19.71 -8.27 20.98
C ILE A 64 21.15 -8.06 20.50
N THR A 65 21.84 -9.16 20.20
CA THR A 65 23.21 -9.13 19.68
C THR A 65 23.23 -8.88 18.17
N CYS A 66 23.95 -7.86 17.71
CA CYS A 66 24.15 -7.61 16.29
C CYS A 66 25.01 -8.72 15.67
N LEU A 67 24.48 -9.41 14.66
CA LEU A 67 25.15 -10.53 13.98
C LEU A 67 26.30 -10.10 13.07
N LEU A 68 26.49 -8.79 12.86
CA LEU A 68 27.62 -8.24 12.11
C LEU A 68 28.81 -7.89 13.00
N CYS A 69 28.58 -7.50 14.27
CA CYS A 69 29.65 -6.98 15.12
C CYS A 69 29.72 -7.59 16.54
N GLY A 70 28.76 -8.42 16.93
CA GLY A 70 28.69 -9.11 18.22
C GLY A 70 28.32 -8.26 19.42
N LYS A 71 27.86 -7.03 19.21
CA LYS A 71 27.48 -6.12 20.30
C LYS A 71 25.99 -6.22 20.62
N ALA A 72 25.66 -6.10 21.90
CA ALA A 72 24.29 -6.24 22.40
C ALA A 72 23.61 -4.87 22.54
N TYR A 73 22.36 -4.77 22.09
CA TYR A 73 21.58 -3.52 22.06
C TYR A 73 20.13 -3.76 22.45
N LYS A 74 19.47 -2.72 23.00
CA LYS A 74 18.00 -2.74 23.20
C LYS A 74 17.22 -2.68 21.88
N GLY A 75 17.83 -2.09 20.84
CA GLY A 75 17.28 -2.04 19.49
C GLY A 75 18.38 -1.85 18.44
N LEU A 76 18.30 -2.59 17.34
CA LEU A 76 19.34 -2.62 16.31
C LEU A 76 19.13 -1.58 15.20
N CYS A 77 17.91 -1.10 14.95
CA CYS A 77 17.64 -0.25 13.78
C CYS A 77 18.58 0.96 13.64
N GLY A 78 18.79 1.72 14.72
CA GLY A 78 19.71 2.86 14.71
C GLY A 78 21.17 2.45 14.57
N HIS A 79 21.57 1.34 15.20
CA HIS A 79 22.92 0.79 15.10
C HIS A 79 23.26 0.33 13.67
N LEU A 80 22.35 -0.40 13.02
CA LEU A 80 22.52 -0.90 11.66
C LEU A 80 22.71 0.26 10.66
N SER A 81 21.86 1.28 10.75
CA SER A 81 21.94 2.46 9.87
C SER A 81 23.21 3.29 10.11
N THR A 82 23.61 3.49 11.37
CA THR A 82 24.74 4.37 11.70
C THR A 82 26.09 3.71 11.50
N ILE A 83 26.25 2.47 11.97
CA ILE A 83 27.52 1.73 12.01
C ILE A 83 27.71 0.88 10.75
N HIS A 84 26.67 0.13 10.34
CA HIS A 84 26.78 -0.84 9.24
C HIS A 84 26.28 -0.32 7.90
N LYS A 85 25.64 0.87 7.87
CA LYS A 85 25.09 1.49 6.66
C LYS A 85 24.13 0.58 5.88
N ILE A 86 23.46 -0.34 6.57
CA ILE A 86 22.44 -1.23 5.98
C ILE A 86 21.06 -0.93 6.56
N SER A 87 20.01 -1.20 5.78
CA SER A 87 18.65 -1.08 6.28
C SER A 87 18.29 -2.25 7.20
N ALA A 88 17.28 -2.04 8.05
CA ALA A 88 16.75 -3.11 8.90
C ALA A 88 16.11 -4.24 8.08
N ASP A 89 15.64 -3.96 6.87
CA ASP A 89 15.05 -4.98 5.99
C ASP A 89 16.16 -5.84 5.37
N ASP A 90 17.23 -5.23 4.87
CA ASP A 90 18.39 -5.96 4.31
C ASP A 90 19.04 -6.85 5.39
N TYR A 91 19.11 -6.36 6.63
CA TYR A 91 19.60 -7.17 7.74
C TYR A 91 18.70 -8.37 8.00
N LYS A 92 17.37 -8.19 7.97
CA LYS A 92 16.44 -9.31 8.18
C LYS A 92 16.52 -10.32 7.05
N GLU A 93 16.58 -9.86 5.81
CA GLU A 93 16.75 -10.72 4.64
C GLU A 93 18.07 -11.50 4.69
N LYS A 94 19.17 -10.83 5.05
CA LYS A 94 20.49 -11.44 5.19
C LYS A 94 20.50 -12.60 6.19
N TYR A 95 19.78 -12.49 7.31
CA TYR A 95 19.79 -13.48 8.38
C TYR A 95 18.56 -14.40 8.42
N GLY A 96 17.62 -14.26 7.49
CA GLY A 96 16.38 -15.05 7.48
C GLY A 96 15.39 -14.66 8.59
N LEU A 97 15.46 -13.43 9.10
CA LEU A 97 14.55 -12.95 10.15
C LEU A 97 13.18 -12.54 9.56
N PRO A 98 12.07 -12.77 10.27
CA PRO A 98 10.75 -12.37 9.79
C PRO A 98 10.65 -10.84 9.68
N PHE A 99 10.27 -10.33 8.51
CA PHE A 99 10.15 -8.88 8.25
C PHE A 99 9.30 -8.12 9.28
N ARG A 100 8.29 -8.78 9.86
CA ARG A 100 7.37 -8.20 10.86
C ARG A 100 7.91 -8.18 12.28
N SER A 101 8.93 -8.97 12.58
CA SER A 101 9.56 -8.94 13.90
C SER A 101 10.27 -7.60 14.08
N GLY A 102 10.13 -6.97 15.25
CA GLY A 102 10.94 -5.81 15.59
C GLY A 102 12.37 -6.25 15.90
N LEU A 103 13.38 -5.52 15.43
CA LEU A 103 14.77 -5.72 15.88
C LEU A 103 15.02 -4.97 17.19
N GLN A 104 14.11 -5.14 18.14
CA GLN A 104 14.12 -4.50 19.45
C GLN A 104 13.52 -5.44 20.49
N ILE A 105 13.95 -5.28 21.74
CA ILE A 105 13.46 -6.07 22.85
C ILE A 105 11.97 -5.77 23.13
N SER A 106 11.26 -6.76 23.66
CA SER A 106 9.83 -6.65 24.01
C SER A 106 9.59 -5.52 25.00
N SER A 107 10.40 -5.43 26.06
CA SER A 107 10.30 -4.40 27.10
C SER A 107 10.42 -2.97 26.54
N LEU A 108 11.26 -2.75 25.53
CA LEU A 108 11.38 -1.45 24.87
C LEU A 108 10.11 -1.11 24.09
N THR A 109 9.46 -2.11 23.49
CA THR A 109 8.17 -1.93 22.83
C THR A 109 7.10 -1.50 23.84
N ASP A 110 7.10 -2.08 25.03
CA ASP A 110 6.15 -1.71 26.09
C ASP A 110 6.43 -0.33 26.68
N ILE A 111 7.71 0.04 26.85
CA ILE A 111 8.10 1.41 27.21
C ILE A 111 7.60 2.41 26.16
N TYR A 112 7.78 2.11 24.87
CA TYR A 112 7.29 3.00 23.80
C TYR A 112 5.76 3.07 23.77
N ARG A 113 5.06 1.94 23.98
CA ARG A 113 3.60 1.94 24.11
C ARG A 113 3.13 2.79 25.28
N ALA A 114 3.75 2.64 26.46
CA ALA A 114 3.44 3.42 27.65
C ALA A 114 3.65 4.92 27.38
N ARG A 115 4.77 5.28 26.74
CA ARG A 115 5.06 6.67 26.36
C ARG A 115 4.04 7.25 25.38
N MET A 116 3.63 6.45 24.39
CA MET A 116 2.62 6.83 23.38
C MET A 116 1.21 6.97 23.96
N ASN A 117 0.90 6.25 25.05
CA ASN A 117 -0.41 6.28 25.71
C ASN A 117 -0.56 7.41 26.73
N THR A 118 0.43 8.29 26.88
CA THR A 118 0.30 9.47 27.74
C THR A 118 -0.76 10.44 27.19
N ASP A 119 -1.55 11.08 28.06
CA ASP A 119 -2.62 11.98 27.65
C ASP A 119 -2.11 13.15 26.79
N LYS A 120 -0.92 13.68 27.14
CA LYS A 120 -0.26 14.71 26.36
C LYS A 120 0.07 14.26 24.93
N GLN A 121 0.54 13.03 24.74
CA GLN A 121 0.78 12.50 23.39
C GLN A 121 -0.51 12.19 22.65
N ARG A 122 -1.53 11.66 23.33
CA ARG A 122 -2.86 11.45 22.73
C ARG A 122 -3.46 12.76 22.25
N GLU A 123 -3.36 13.82 23.04
CA GLU A 123 -3.85 15.15 22.69
C GLU A 123 -3.05 15.75 21.52
N PHE A 124 -1.73 15.65 21.56
CA PHE A 124 -0.88 16.04 20.43
C PHE A 124 -1.18 15.25 19.14
N LEU A 125 -1.50 13.96 19.23
CA LEU A 125 -1.87 13.17 18.06
C LEU A 125 -3.23 13.59 17.48
N LYS A 126 -4.15 14.18 18.28
CA LYS A 126 -5.40 14.76 17.77
C LYS A 126 -5.12 15.98 16.90
N THR A 127 -4.16 16.83 17.28
CA THR A 127 -3.80 18.03 16.48
C THR A 127 -3.13 17.68 15.16
N ILE A 128 -2.44 16.55 15.07
CA ILE A 128 -1.89 16.04 13.80
C ILE A 128 -3.00 15.46 12.89
N ARG A 129 -4.10 14.93 13.45
CA ARG A 129 -5.21 14.33 12.70
C ARG A 129 -6.25 15.34 12.20
N THR A 130 -5.86 16.57 11.90
CA THR A 130 -6.75 17.57 11.31
C THR A 130 -7.09 17.23 9.85
N PRO A 131 -8.25 17.67 9.34
CA PRO A 131 -8.63 17.49 7.94
C PRO A 131 -7.60 18.01 6.93
N GLU A 132 -6.85 19.06 7.29
CA GLU A 132 -5.76 19.61 6.46
C GLU A 132 -4.58 18.63 6.32
N ASN A 133 -4.27 17.88 7.38
CA ASN A 133 -3.22 16.86 7.36
C ASN A 133 -3.67 15.53 6.73
N LYS A 134 -4.95 15.39 6.38
CA LYS A 134 -5.50 14.19 5.74
C LYS A 134 -4.80 13.87 4.42
N ARG A 135 -4.42 14.88 3.62
CA ARG A 135 -3.66 14.68 2.37
C ARG A 135 -2.27 14.10 2.62
N LEU A 136 -1.56 14.57 3.65
CA LEU A 136 -0.28 14.01 4.06
C LEU A 136 -0.43 12.57 4.59
N GLN A 137 -1.54 12.30 5.27
CA GLN A 137 -1.87 10.97 5.77
C GLN A 137 -2.18 9.98 4.63
N GLU A 138 -2.97 10.40 3.64
CA GLU A 138 -3.26 9.64 2.42
C GLU A 138 -1.97 9.37 1.61
N ALA A 139 -1.12 10.39 1.43
CA ALA A 139 0.17 10.24 0.76
C ALA A 139 1.12 9.28 1.51
N SER A 140 1.10 9.30 2.85
CA SER A 140 1.86 8.36 3.69
C SER A 140 1.33 6.92 3.59
N MET A 141 0.00 6.75 3.53
CA MET A 141 -0.63 5.46 3.31
C MET A 141 -0.31 4.86 1.94
N HIS A 142 -0.15 5.69 0.90
CA HIS A 142 0.28 5.22 -0.42
C HIS A 142 1.77 4.83 -0.49
N ARG A 143 2.60 5.22 0.49
CA ARG A 143 3.98 4.71 0.65
C ARG A 143 4.04 3.39 1.43
N GLN A 144 2.91 2.80 1.84
CA GLN A 144 2.95 1.51 2.50
C GLN A 144 3.58 0.44 1.61
N ARG A 145 4.55 -0.28 2.19
CA ARG A 145 5.34 -1.33 1.53
C ARG A 145 4.42 -2.26 0.74
N LYS A 146 4.77 -2.54 -0.52
CA LYS A 146 4.02 -3.36 -1.49
C LYS A 146 3.59 -4.76 -0.98
N GLY A 147 4.04 -5.22 0.20
CA GLY A 147 3.64 -6.48 0.83
C GLY A 147 2.61 -6.41 1.97
N SER A 148 2.19 -5.24 2.47
CA SER A 148 1.29 -5.18 3.66
C SER A 148 -0.21 -5.30 3.35
N ALA A 149 -0.63 -4.91 2.14
CA ALA A 149 -2.05 -4.85 1.76
C ALA A 149 -2.75 -6.21 1.74
N PHE A 150 -2.01 -7.29 1.41
CA PHE A 150 -2.57 -8.64 1.30
C PHE A 150 -3.11 -9.17 2.64
N LEU A 151 -2.42 -8.91 3.75
CA LEU A 151 -2.75 -9.50 5.05
C LEU A 151 -3.72 -8.68 5.90
N LEU A 152 -3.78 -7.35 5.71
CA LEU A 152 -4.82 -6.53 6.37
C LEU A 152 -6.22 -6.82 5.83
N ASN A 153 -6.32 -7.16 4.54
CA ASN A 153 -7.56 -7.68 3.96
C ASN A 153 -7.86 -9.10 4.42
N SER A 154 -6.85 -9.97 4.57
CA SER A 154 -7.03 -11.32 5.14
C SER A 154 -7.61 -11.29 6.56
N LYS A 155 -7.07 -10.49 7.49
CA LYS A 155 -7.60 -10.42 8.87
C LYS A 155 -9.00 -9.82 8.96
N ARG A 156 -9.35 -8.84 8.12
CA ARG A 156 -10.72 -8.31 8.02
C ARG A 156 -11.70 -9.32 7.43
N ASN A 157 -11.23 -10.22 6.57
CA ASN A 157 -12.03 -11.28 5.99
C ASN A 157 -12.19 -12.48 6.94
N ILE A 158 -11.20 -12.76 7.80
CA ILE A 158 -11.27 -13.87 8.79
C ILE A 158 -12.29 -13.58 9.90
N ALA A 159 -12.46 -12.32 10.31
CA ALA A 159 -13.41 -11.95 11.38
C ALA A 159 -14.87 -11.84 10.90
N LYS A 160 -15.12 -11.83 9.58
CA LYS A 160 -16.48 -11.96 9.06
C LYS A 160 -16.75 -13.44 8.92
N ALA A 161 -17.66 -13.97 9.74
CA ALA A 161 -18.19 -15.32 9.51
C ALA A 161 -18.52 -15.45 8.02
N PRO A 162 -18.07 -16.53 7.34
CA PRO A 162 -18.37 -16.70 5.93
C PRO A 162 -19.87 -16.63 5.78
N THR A 163 -20.36 -15.55 5.15
CA THR A 163 -21.79 -15.43 4.88
C THR A 163 -22.17 -16.66 4.08
N PRO A 164 -23.21 -17.42 4.47
CA PRO A 164 -23.58 -18.64 3.77
C PRO A 164 -23.70 -18.32 2.29
N THR A 165 -22.85 -18.94 1.49
CA THR A 165 -22.83 -18.72 0.06
C THR A 165 -24.11 -19.30 -0.49
N LYS A 166 -25.07 -18.43 -0.83
CA LYS A 166 -26.29 -18.84 -1.51
C LYS A 166 -25.90 -19.60 -2.78
N THR A 167 -26.22 -20.88 -2.83
CA THR A 167 -26.06 -21.71 -4.03
C THR A 167 -27.14 -21.31 -5.02
N TYR A 168 -26.73 -20.95 -6.23
CA TYR A 168 -27.64 -20.60 -7.31
C TYR A 168 -27.87 -21.81 -8.20
N THR A 169 -29.11 -22.04 -8.61
CA THR A 169 -29.47 -23.19 -9.44
C THR A 169 -29.64 -22.79 -10.91
N LYS A 170 -29.82 -23.78 -11.79
CA LYS A 170 -30.09 -23.57 -13.22
C LYS A 170 -31.39 -22.79 -13.45
N GLU A 171 -32.41 -23.02 -12.61
CA GLU A 171 -33.71 -22.34 -12.69
C GLU A 171 -33.59 -20.85 -12.43
N ASP A 172 -32.71 -20.44 -11.51
CA ASP A 172 -32.44 -19.02 -11.24
C ASP A 172 -31.83 -18.32 -12.46
N ALA A 173 -30.94 -18.99 -13.19
CA ALA A 173 -30.38 -18.45 -14.43
C ALA A 173 -31.44 -18.31 -15.52
N ILE A 174 -32.34 -19.29 -15.66
CA ILE A 174 -33.45 -19.26 -16.62
C ILE A 174 -34.39 -18.08 -16.33
N LYS A 175 -34.71 -17.80 -15.05
CA LYS A 175 -35.53 -16.65 -14.66
C LYS A 175 -34.91 -15.33 -15.11
N VAL A 176 -33.59 -15.16 -14.94
CA VAL A 176 -32.88 -13.96 -15.40
C VAL A 176 -32.90 -13.84 -16.93
N ILE A 177 -32.68 -14.94 -17.65
CA ILE A 177 -32.72 -14.96 -19.13
C ILE A 177 -34.13 -14.62 -19.64
N LYS A 178 -35.17 -15.21 -19.03
CA LYS A 178 -36.57 -14.92 -19.37
C LYS A 178 -36.90 -13.45 -19.15
N PHE A 179 -36.49 -12.89 -18.00
CA PHE A 179 -36.68 -11.46 -17.70
C PHE A 179 -36.01 -10.54 -18.73
N ILE A 180 -34.80 -10.89 -19.18
CA ILE A 180 -34.08 -10.14 -20.23
C ILE A 180 -34.86 -10.16 -21.55
N LYS A 181 -35.39 -11.33 -21.93
CA LYS A 181 -36.17 -11.48 -23.17
C LYS A 181 -37.47 -10.68 -23.13
N GLU A 182 -38.18 -10.69 -22.00
CA GLU A 182 -39.48 -10.02 -21.84
C GLU A 182 -39.37 -8.49 -21.75
N ASN A 183 -38.32 -7.98 -21.10
CA ASN A 183 -38.19 -6.54 -20.79
C ASN A 183 -37.21 -5.80 -21.72
N ASP A 184 -36.63 -6.49 -22.69
CA ASP A 184 -35.59 -5.97 -23.60
C ASP A 184 -34.51 -5.12 -22.89
N CYS A 185 -33.98 -5.64 -21.77
CA CYS A 185 -33.05 -4.91 -20.91
C CYS A 185 -31.65 -5.54 -20.86
N SER A 186 -30.67 -4.77 -20.38
CA SER A 186 -29.30 -5.30 -20.22
C SER A 186 -29.22 -6.33 -19.09
N LEU A 187 -28.28 -7.28 -19.18
CA LEU A 187 -28.05 -8.27 -18.10
C LEU A 187 -27.83 -7.61 -16.73
N ASN A 188 -27.07 -6.51 -16.68
CA ASN A 188 -26.83 -5.78 -15.43
C ASN A 188 -28.13 -5.21 -14.85
N GLU A 189 -29.01 -4.71 -15.70
CA GLU A 189 -30.30 -4.19 -15.30
C GLU A 189 -31.24 -5.30 -14.83
N ALA A 190 -31.31 -6.41 -15.58
CA ALA A 190 -32.07 -7.60 -15.19
C ALA A 190 -31.62 -8.13 -13.83
N ILE A 191 -30.31 -8.23 -13.58
CA ILE A 191 -29.77 -8.69 -12.30
C ILE A 191 -30.12 -7.71 -11.17
N ARG A 192 -30.04 -6.39 -11.40
CA ARG A 192 -30.43 -5.38 -10.40
C ARG A 192 -31.92 -5.42 -10.08
N LYS A 193 -32.78 -5.61 -11.10
CA LYS A 193 -34.23 -5.65 -10.95
C LYS A 193 -34.70 -6.93 -10.28
N THR A 194 -34.17 -8.08 -10.72
CA THR A 194 -34.56 -9.39 -10.17
C THR A 194 -33.98 -9.65 -8.78
N LYS A 195 -32.79 -9.10 -8.47
CA LYS A 195 -32.04 -9.34 -7.22
C LYS A 195 -31.84 -10.84 -6.89
N ILE A 196 -31.94 -11.71 -7.91
CA ILE A 196 -31.86 -13.17 -7.71
C ILE A 196 -30.43 -13.56 -7.37
N MET A 197 -29.45 -13.09 -8.14
CA MET A 197 -28.04 -13.48 -8.02
C MET A 197 -27.06 -12.37 -8.38
N LYS A 198 -25.77 -12.57 -8.08
CA LYS A 198 -24.69 -11.66 -8.51
C LYS A 198 -24.27 -11.93 -9.96
N LEU A 199 -23.79 -10.89 -10.66
CA LEU A 199 -23.32 -10.99 -12.04
C LEU A 199 -22.21 -12.03 -12.23
N THR A 200 -21.27 -12.12 -11.29
CA THR A 200 -20.18 -13.11 -11.35
C THR A 200 -20.73 -14.53 -11.30
N CYS A 201 -21.63 -14.81 -10.35
CA CYS A 201 -22.26 -16.11 -10.19
C CYS A 201 -23.09 -16.52 -11.41
N PHE A 202 -23.79 -15.57 -12.03
CA PHE A 202 -24.53 -15.84 -13.27
C PHE A 202 -23.58 -16.26 -14.41
N ARG A 203 -22.43 -15.58 -14.56
CA ARG A 203 -21.42 -15.94 -15.58
C ARG A 203 -20.81 -17.32 -15.32
N ASP A 204 -20.60 -17.67 -14.06
CA ASP A 204 -20.05 -18.99 -13.71
C ASP A 204 -21.08 -20.09 -13.97
N LEU A 205 -22.37 -19.85 -13.68
CA LEU A 205 -23.45 -20.77 -14.05
C LEU A 205 -23.54 -20.99 -15.56
N LEU A 206 -23.37 -19.95 -16.37
CA LEU A 206 -23.38 -20.09 -17.82
C LEU A 206 -22.20 -20.91 -18.36
N LYS A 207 -21.05 -20.90 -17.68
CA LYS A 207 -19.93 -21.79 -18.03
C LYS A 207 -20.24 -23.25 -17.67
N GLN A 208 -20.99 -23.46 -16.59
CA GLN A 208 -21.41 -24.80 -16.15
C GLN A 208 -22.52 -25.38 -17.04
N PHE A 209 -23.40 -24.53 -17.59
CA PHE A 209 -24.56 -24.92 -18.39
C PHE A 209 -24.53 -24.27 -19.79
N PRO A 210 -23.67 -24.74 -20.70
CA PRO A 210 -23.52 -24.18 -22.04
C PRO A 210 -24.77 -24.33 -22.93
N GLU A 211 -25.69 -25.22 -22.58
CA GLU A 211 -26.97 -25.44 -23.27
C GLU A 211 -27.98 -24.31 -23.04
N LEU A 212 -27.75 -23.43 -22.05
CA LEU A 212 -28.60 -22.27 -21.84
C LEU A 212 -28.51 -21.33 -23.06
N PRO A 213 -29.64 -20.77 -23.55
CA PRO A 213 -29.72 -20.00 -24.80
C PRO A 213 -29.13 -18.59 -24.70
N TYR A 214 -28.01 -18.46 -23.98
CA TYR A 214 -27.39 -17.21 -23.59
C TYR A 214 -26.41 -16.67 -24.65
N THR A 215 -25.73 -17.56 -25.38
CA THR A 215 -24.60 -17.22 -26.27
C THR A 215 -25.02 -16.32 -27.44
N GLU A 216 -26.23 -16.49 -27.97
CA GLU A 216 -26.72 -15.71 -29.12
C GLU A 216 -27.47 -14.43 -28.72
N ALA A 217 -28.27 -14.45 -27.64
CA ALA A 217 -29.17 -13.34 -27.31
C ALA A 217 -28.47 -12.14 -26.63
N ILE A 218 -27.33 -12.34 -25.97
CA ILE A 218 -26.76 -11.33 -25.04
C ILE A 218 -25.37 -10.83 -25.46
N ASN A 219 -24.57 -11.59 -26.21
CA ASN A 219 -23.31 -11.08 -26.76
C ASN A 219 -23.50 -9.91 -27.75
N SER A 220 -24.67 -9.82 -28.39
CA SER A 220 -25.08 -8.70 -29.24
C SER A 220 -25.50 -7.46 -28.43
N ARG A 221 -26.11 -7.64 -27.24
CA ARG A 221 -26.69 -6.54 -26.45
C ARG A 221 -25.82 -6.06 -25.27
N SER A 222 -24.96 -6.90 -24.72
CA SER A 222 -24.10 -6.58 -23.55
C SER A 222 -22.80 -5.84 -23.90
N ARG A 223 -22.48 -5.67 -25.19
CA ARG A 223 -21.40 -4.76 -25.64
C ARG A 223 -21.75 -3.27 -25.48
N GLY A 224 -22.98 -2.94 -25.11
CA GLY A 224 -23.47 -1.56 -25.03
C GLY A 224 -22.95 -0.71 -23.87
N VAL A 225 -22.50 -1.29 -22.75
CA VAL A 225 -22.15 -0.47 -21.57
C VAL A 225 -21.05 -1.14 -20.74
N THR A 226 -19.80 -0.69 -20.87
CA THR A 226 -18.84 -0.38 -19.78
C THR A 226 -17.37 -0.64 -20.08
N ASN A 227 -16.99 -1.28 -21.20
CA ASN A 227 -15.67 -0.93 -21.71
C ASN A 227 -15.84 0.41 -22.42
N PRO A 228 -15.31 1.55 -21.90
CA PRO A 228 -14.97 2.61 -22.80
C PRO A 228 -14.10 1.93 -23.83
N ILE A 229 -14.59 1.74 -25.06
CA ILE A 229 -13.73 1.50 -26.20
C ILE A 229 -12.80 2.70 -26.13
N LYS A 230 -11.64 2.52 -25.51
CA LYS A 230 -10.65 3.56 -25.21
C LYS A 230 -10.47 4.30 -26.52
N LYS A 231 -11.09 5.48 -26.66
CA LYS A 231 -11.21 6.29 -27.89
C LYS A 231 -10.54 5.59 -29.07
N ASN A 232 -11.14 4.49 -29.56
CA ASN A 232 -10.40 3.67 -30.52
C ASN A 232 -10.45 4.53 -31.77
N MET A 233 -9.33 5.18 -32.07
CA MET A 233 -9.29 6.25 -33.07
C MET A 233 -9.86 5.76 -34.40
N LYS A 234 -9.70 4.47 -34.70
CA LYS A 234 -10.30 3.82 -35.87
C LYS A 234 -11.83 3.89 -35.87
N VAL A 235 -12.48 3.60 -34.75
CA VAL A 235 -13.95 3.67 -34.62
C VAL A 235 -14.45 5.10 -34.75
N ILE A 236 -13.74 6.07 -34.17
CA ILE A 236 -14.11 7.49 -34.27
C ILE A 236 -13.94 7.99 -35.72
N SER A 237 -12.83 7.64 -36.36
CA SER A 237 -12.58 7.99 -37.77
C SER A 237 -13.63 7.38 -38.69
N GLU A 238 -14.04 6.13 -38.45
CA GLU A 238 -15.07 5.48 -39.27
C GLU A 238 -16.46 6.10 -39.06
N ILE A 239 -16.80 6.46 -37.81
CA ILE A 239 -18.04 7.22 -37.52
C ILE A 239 -18.02 8.57 -38.26
N LYS A 240 -16.88 9.28 -38.29
CA LYS A 240 -16.73 10.55 -39.03
C LYS A 240 -16.91 10.32 -40.53
N ARG A 241 -16.17 9.36 -41.11
CA ARG A 241 -16.24 9.01 -42.54
C ARG A 241 -17.67 8.74 -42.98
N LEU A 242 -18.42 7.90 -42.26
CA LEU A 242 -19.80 7.57 -42.60
C LEU A 242 -20.75 8.76 -42.43
N ARG A 243 -20.48 9.66 -41.47
CA ARG A 243 -21.26 10.89 -41.30
C ARG A 243 -21.00 11.92 -42.40
N ASP A 244 -19.76 12.04 -42.85
CA ASP A 244 -19.39 12.92 -43.97
C ASP A 244 -20.00 12.44 -45.30
N LEU A 245 -20.25 11.12 -45.42
CA LEU A 245 -21.00 10.51 -46.52
C LEU A 245 -22.54 10.68 -46.40
N GLY A 246 -23.04 11.33 -45.34
CA GLY A 246 -24.46 11.64 -45.17
C GLY A 246 -25.30 10.60 -44.42
N HIS A 247 -24.72 9.48 -43.97
CA HIS A 247 -25.47 8.42 -43.27
C HIS A 247 -26.06 8.88 -41.95
N THR A 248 -27.26 8.41 -41.60
CA THR A 248 -27.88 8.72 -40.29
C THR A 248 -27.16 8.00 -39.15
N PHE A 249 -27.22 8.51 -37.90
CA PHE A 249 -26.59 7.82 -36.75
C PHE A 249 -27.15 6.42 -36.48
N LYS A 250 -28.37 6.12 -36.98
CA LYS A 250 -28.97 4.79 -36.92
C LYS A 250 -28.24 3.84 -37.89
N GLU A 251 -28.04 4.25 -39.14
CA GLU A 251 -27.26 3.48 -40.13
C GLU A 251 -25.82 3.27 -39.67
N VAL A 252 -25.16 4.33 -39.19
CA VAL A 252 -23.79 4.27 -38.66
C VAL A 252 -23.70 3.29 -37.49
N GLY A 253 -24.68 3.34 -36.57
CA GLY A 253 -24.74 2.42 -35.44
C GLY A 253 -24.89 0.96 -35.87
N ASN A 254 -25.76 0.70 -36.85
CA ASN A 254 -25.96 -0.63 -37.41
C ASN A 254 -24.69 -1.15 -38.12
N ALA A 255 -24.01 -0.31 -38.90
CA ALA A 255 -22.80 -0.68 -39.64
C ALA A 255 -21.63 -1.04 -38.72
N ILE A 256 -21.48 -0.32 -37.60
CA ILE A 256 -20.35 -0.49 -36.65
C ILE A 256 -20.71 -1.44 -35.49
N GLY A 257 -21.98 -1.80 -35.34
CA GLY A 257 -22.47 -2.62 -34.22
C GLY A 257 -22.53 -1.86 -32.89
N ILE A 258 -22.89 -0.58 -32.92
CA ILE A 258 -23.04 0.28 -31.73
C ILE A 258 -24.41 0.97 -31.71
N HIS A 259 -24.91 1.30 -30.52
CA HIS A 259 -26.19 2.00 -30.39
C HIS A 259 -26.12 3.42 -31.00
N LYS A 260 -27.20 3.88 -31.65
CA LYS A 260 -27.27 5.18 -32.36
C LYS A 260 -26.86 6.38 -31.48
N GLU A 261 -27.27 6.37 -30.21
CA GLU A 261 -26.94 7.44 -29.25
C GLU A 261 -25.46 7.44 -28.87
N TYR A 262 -24.84 6.26 -28.84
CA TYR A 262 -23.43 6.11 -28.57
C TYR A 262 -22.60 6.65 -29.74
N ALA A 263 -23.00 6.35 -30.99
CA ALA A 263 -22.40 6.91 -32.19
C ALA A 263 -22.48 8.45 -32.20
N ALA A 264 -23.65 9.01 -31.86
CA ALA A 264 -23.86 10.46 -31.77
C ALA A 264 -22.97 11.10 -30.71
N ARG A 265 -22.82 10.47 -29.53
CA ARG A 265 -21.97 10.96 -28.45
C ARG A 265 -20.48 10.96 -28.83
N LEU A 266 -20.00 9.90 -29.48
CA LEU A 266 -18.60 9.81 -29.95
C LEU A 266 -18.29 10.86 -31.03
N HIS A 267 -19.23 11.08 -31.95
CA HIS A 267 -19.09 12.10 -32.99
C HIS A 267 -19.01 13.52 -32.40
N ARG A 268 -19.88 13.85 -31.42
CA ARG A 268 -19.84 15.16 -30.74
C ARG A 268 -18.55 15.37 -29.95
N GLY A 269 -18.11 14.36 -29.20
CA GLY A 269 -16.88 14.44 -28.39
C GLY A 269 -15.57 14.47 -29.20
N ALA A 270 -15.63 14.31 -30.53
CA ALA A 270 -14.48 14.39 -31.43
C ALA A 270 -14.41 15.73 -32.20
N ARG A 271 -15.35 16.65 -31.93
CA ARG A 271 -15.34 18.05 -32.41
C ARG A 271 -14.90 19.05 -31.34
N ALA A 272 -14.92 18.64 -30.07
CA ALA A 272 -14.32 19.36 -28.95
C ALA A 272 -12.85 18.96 -28.82
#